data_AF-A0A2D6YB94-F1
#
_entry.id   AF-A0A2D6YB94-F1
#
_cell.length_a   1.000
_cell.length_b   1.000
_cell.length_c   1.000
_cell.angle_alpha   90.00
_cell.angle_beta   90.00
_cell.angle_gamma   90.00
#
_symmetry.space_group_name_H-M   'P 1'
#
loop_
_entity.id
_entity.type
_entity.pdbx_description
1 polymer ?
#
loop_
_entity_poly.entity_id
_entity_poly.type
_entity_poly.pdbx_seq_one_letter_code
_entity_poly.pdbx_strand_id
1 'polypeptide(L)'
;SNQVKNVATPTDDQDAATKNYVDSNINSFSGSYNDLTDTPTMYTQAQVDELINNLRDELGNQIDNDGDGFSEDGGDCNDNNSNIYPGANEIANNGIDEDCNGSDLEETPSIDYGGKYWAIINADHDTYRDGTPIPQVTGNTEWSNLTTGAWRYVDPNNQSLGRFYNYYAIKGVHDNDASTPDKEFAPSGWHVPTDEEWTSLESAIGGSPGSKMASNSGWVSGAGAGNNQENNNSSGFNGKPYGYISAGGSHDGWGQFAIFWTYTAGTIDFTYTGNEAIYRYIYYDNDNLIRNHWDKKFGFSVRLIKD
;
A
#
# COMPACT_ATOMS: atom_id res chain seq x y z
N SER A 1 -54.26 -62.71 -45.39
CA SER A 1 -54.01 -64.10 -44.94
C SER A 1 -52.53 -64.33 -44.70
N ASN A 2 -51.86 -63.45 -43.94
CA ASN A 2 -50.40 -63.44 -43.80
C ASN A 2 -50.04 -63.56 -42.32
N GLN A 3 -50.09 -64.78 -41.80
CA GLN A 3 -49.56 -65.11 -40.48
C GLN A 3 -48.29 -65.94 -40.69
N VAL A 4 -47.20 -65.52 -40.05
CA VAL A 4 -45.93 -66.26 -39.97
C VAL A 4 -46.19 -67.54 -39.18
N LYS A 5 -45.81 -68.70 -39.72
CA LYS A 5 -46.18 -70.01 -39.14
C LYS A 5 -45.03 -70.66 -38.38
N ASN A 6 -43.81 -70.64 -38.93
CA ASN A 6 -42.62 -71.20 -38.31
C ASN A 6 -41.32 -70.64 -38.91
N VAL A 7 -40.61 -69.82 -38.13
CA VAL A 7 -39.33 -69.20 -38.49
C VAL A 7 -38.10 -70.06 -38.13
N ALA A 8 -38.25 -71.13 -37.35
CA ALA A 8 -37.14 -72.00 -36.94
C ALA A 8 -36.71 -72.95 -38.07
N THR A 9 -37.67 -73.41 -38.88
CA THR A 9 -37.46 -74.25 -40.08
C THR A 9 -38.49 -73.85 -41.14
N PRO A 10 -38.26 -72.73 -41.84
CA PRO A 10 -39.25 -72.16 -42.75
C PRO A 10 -39.47 -73.06 -43.97
N THR A 11 -40.73 -73.31 -44.30
CA THR A 11 -41.13 -74.10 -45.48
C THR A 11 -41.89 -73.28 -46.54
N ASP A 12 -42.23 -72.03 -46.22
CA ASP A 12 -42.80 -71.08 -47.17
C ASP A 12 -41.93 -69.82 -47.32
N ASP A 13 -42.06 -69.16 -48.47
CA ASP A 13 -41.17 -68.06 -48.87
C ASP A 13 -41.30 -66.84 -47.95
N GLN A 14 -42.44 -66.70 -47.26
CA GLN A 14 -42.73 -65.57 -46.40
C GLN A 14 -42.07 -65.73 -45.01
N ASP A 15 -42.07 -66.95 -44.46
CA ASP A 15 -41.32 -67.28 -43.24
C ASP A 15 -39.80 -67.25 -43.50
N ALA A 16 -39.35 -67.67 -44.68
CA ALA A 16 -37.94 -67.60 -45.09
C ALA A 16 -37.45 -66.15 -45.24
N ALA A 17 -38.25 -65.26 -45.84
CA ALA A 17 -37.95 -63.84 -45.93
C ALA A 17 -37.92 -63.16 -44.56
N THR A 18 -38.83 -63.55 -43.66
CA THR A 18 -38.86 -63.05 -42.27
C THR A 18 -37.63 -63.53 -41.49
N LYS A 19 -37.23 -64.80 -41.64
CA LYS A 19 -36.02 -65.34 -41.02
C LYS A 19 -34.76 -64.61 -41.50
N ASN A 20 -34.62 -64.43 -42.81
CA ASN A 20 -33.48 -63.72 -43.38
C ASN A 20 -33.44 -62.25 -42.92
N TYR A 21 -34.58 -61.58 -42.81
CA TYR A 21 -34.64 -60.23 -42.26
C TYR A 21 -34.18 -60.18 -40.81
N VAL A 22 -34.62 -61.13 -39.97
CA VAL A 22 -34.21 -61.24 -38.56
C VAL A 22 -32.71 -61.57 -38.44
N ASP A 23 -32.22 -62.58 -39.16
CA ASP A 23 -30.81 -63.00 -39.12
C ASP A 23 -29.86 -61.92 -39.68
N SER A 24 -30.32 -61.11 -40.64
CA SER A 24 -29.48 -60.07 -41.29
C SER A 24 -29.56 -58.70 -40.61
N ASN A 25 -30.59 -58.44 -39.78
CA ASN A 25 -30.79 -57.15 -39.11
C ASN A 25 -30.73 -57.22 -37.57
N ILE A 26 -30.66 -58.43 -36.98
CA ILE A 26 -30.23 -58.58 -35.59
C ILE A 26 -28.71 -58.41 -35.54
N ASN A 27 -28.30 -57.15 -35.46
CA ASN A 27 -27.07 -56.75 -34.78
C ASN A 27 -27.34 -56.59 -33.26
N SER A 28 -28.20 -57.41 -32.65
CA SER A 28 -28.50 -57.29 -31.22
C SER A 28 -27.77 -58.37 -30.43
N PHE A 29 -26.54 -58.02 -30.08
CA PHE A 29 -25.67 -58.52 -29.02
C PHE A 29 -24.31 -58.95 -29.59
N SER A 30 -23.29 -58.10 -29.42
CA SER A 30 -21.93 -58.40 -29.87
C SER A 30 -21.31 -59.59 -29.14
N GLY A 31 -21.93 -60.09 -28.06
CA GLY A 31 -21.44 -61.25 -27.32
C GLY A 31 -20.03 -61.07 -26.75
N SER A 32 -19.50 -59.84 -26.76
CA SER A 32 -18.23 -59.56 -26.14
C SER A 32 -18.44 -59.62 -24.64
N TYR A 33 -17.84 -60.62 -24.01
CA TYR A 33 -17.79 -60.73 -22.55
C TYR A 33 -17.30 -59.42 -21.90
N ASN A 34 -16.57 -58.59 -22.67
CA ASN A 34 -16.05 -57.30 -22.24
C ASN A 34 -17.13 -56.25 -21.95
N ASP A 35 -18.32 -56.33 -22.55
CA ASP A 35 -19.43 -55.37 -22.31
C ASP A 35 -20.14 -55.62 -20.97
N LEU A 36 -19.95 -56.80 -20.37
CA LEU A 36 -20.37 -57.13 -19.00
C LEU A 36 -19.25 -56.90 -17.97
N THR A 37 -18.02 -56.65 -18.41
CA THR A 37 -16.85 -56.40 -17.54
C THR A 37 -16.34 -54.96 -17.59
N ASP A 38 -16.77 -54.16 -18.55
CA ASP A 38 -16.67 -52.70 -18.49
C ASP A 38 -17.69 -52.18 -17.46
N THR A 39 -17.44 -52.51 -16.19
CA THR A 39 -18.01 -51.73 -15.10
C THR A 39 -17.46 -50.33 -15.28
N PRO A 40 -18.30 -49.30 -15.50
CA PRO A 40 -17.85 -47.92 -15.42
C PRO A 40 -17.08 -47.79 -14.11
N THR A 41 -15.90 -47.18 -14.13
CA THR A 41 -15.15 -46.91 -12.91
C THR A 41 -16.01 -46.01 -12.04
N MET A 42 -16.74 -46.61 -11.10
CA MET A 42 -17.62 -45.91 -10.18
C MET A 42 -16.75 -45.35 -9.07
N TYR A 43 -16.93 -44.07 -8.76
CA TYR A 43 -16.30 -43.49 -7.57
C TYR A 43 -16.71 -44.31 -6.35
N THR A 44 -15.74 -44.71 -5.55
CA THR A 44 -15.99 -45.27 -4.23
C THR A 44 -16.65 -44.22 -3.34
N GLN A 45 -17.37 -44.64 -2.31
CA GLN A 45 -17.97 -43.71 -1.35
C GLN A 45 -16.93 -42.73 -0.80
N ALA A 46 -15.71 -43.21 -0.49
CA ALA A 46 -14.62 -42.37 -0.02
C ALA A 46 -14.21 -41.29 -1.05
N GLN A 47 -14.14 -41.63 -2.33
CA GLN A 47 -13.83 -40.66 -3.40
C GLN A 47 -14.96 -39.66 -3.61
N VAL A 48 -16.22 -40.06 -3.42
CA VAL A 48 -17.36 -39.15 -3.46
C VAL A 48 -17.35 -38.22 -2.25
N ASP A 49 -17.05 -38.74 -1.06
CA ASP A 49 -16.96 -37.94 0.18
C ASP A 49 -15.80 -36.93 0.11
N GLU A 50 -14.65 -37.34 -0.43
CA GLU A 50 -13.49 -36.46 -0.66
C GLU A 50 -13.83 -35.34 -1.66
N LEU A 51 -14.50 -35.68 -2.77
CA LEU A 51 -14.95 -34.69 -3.74
C LEU A 51 -15.94 -33.68 -3.13
N ILE A 52 -16.88 -34.16 -2.31
CA ILE A 52 -17.86 -33.30 -1.64
C ILE A 52 -17.18 -32.36 -0.64
N ASN A 53 -16.17 -32.84 0.10
CA ASN A 53 -15.44 -31.99 1.04
C ASN A 53 -14.63 -30.91 0.30
N ASN A 54 -13.90 -31.27 -0.76
CA ASN A 54 -13.17 -30.30 -1.57
C ASN A 54 -14.10 -29.23 -2.17
N LEU A 55 -15.27 -29.64 -2.67
CA LEU A 55 -16.27 -28.70 -3.18
C LEU A 55 -16.87 -27.80 -2.09
N ARG A 56 -16.99 -28.28 -0.85
CA ARG A 56 -17.48 -27.47 0.27
C ARG A 56 -16.45 -26.45 0.70
N ASP A 57 -15.17 -26.82 0.73
CA ASP A 57 -14.09 -25.90 1.08
C ASP A 57 -13.96 -24.81 -0.01
N GLU A 58 -13.98 -25.19 -1.29
CA GLU A 58 -13.97 -24.22 -2.40
C GLU A 58 -15.21 -23.30 -2.44
N LEU A 59 -16.39 -23.82 -2.09
CA LEU A 59 -17.62 -23.03 -2.09
C LEU A 59 -17.74 -22.16 -0.84
N GLY A 60 -17.19 -22.61 0.30
CA GLY A 60 -17.20 -21.88 1.57
C GLY A 60 -16.49 -20.54 1.43
N ASN A 61 -15.30 -20.54 0.86
CA ASN A 61 -14.49 -19.33 0.70
C ASN A 61 -15.08 -18.29 -0.28
N GLN A 62 -16.07 -18.68 -1.10
CA GLN A 62 -16.75 -17.79 -2.05
C GLN A 62 -18.03 -17.17 -1.47
N ILE A 63 -18.43 -17.56 -0.26
CA ILE A 63 -19.61 -17.01 0.40
C ILE A 63 -19.15 -15.82 1.24
N ASP A 64 -19.83 -14.70 1.06
CA ASP A 64 -19.77 -13.52 1.94
C ASP A 64 -20.74 -13.76 3.11
N ASN A 65 -20.21 -14.23 4.23
CA ASN A 65 -21.00 -14.71 5.37
C ASN A 65 -21.53 -13.58 6.25
N ASP A 66 -20.84 -12.44 6.30
CA ASP A 66 -21.21 -11.29 7.13
C ASP A 66 -21.85 -10.12 6.35
N GLY A 67 -21.81 -10.16 5.02
CA GLY A 67 -22.51 -9.27 4.12
C GLY A 67 -21.82 -7.95 3.84
N ASP A 68 -20.49 -7.85 4.00
CA ASP A 68 -19.73 -6.63 3.68
C ASP A 68 -19.34 -6.48 2.20
N GLY A 69 -19.57 -7.53 1.40
CA GLY A 69 -19.28 -7.56 -0.03
C GLY A 69 -17.96 -8.23 -0.39
N PHE A 70 -17.21 -8.73 0.59
CA PHE A 70 -16.02 -9.56 0.40
C PHE A 70 -16.27 -10.97 0.97
N SER A 71 -15.53 -11.95 0.44
CA SER A 71 -15.49 -13.30 0.99
C SER A 71 -14.04 -13.63 1.31
N GLU A 72 -13.78 -14.78 1.92
CA GLU A 72 -12.39 -15.22 2.19
C GLU A 72 -11.53 -15.25 0.91
N ASP A 73 -12.06 -15.79 -0.21
CA ASP A 73 -11.39 -15.75 -1.53
C ASP A 73 -11.33 -14.32 -2.13
N GLY A 74 -12.23 -13.44 -1.70
CA GLY A 74 -12.25 -12.01 -2.04
C GLY A 74 -11.20 -11.19 -1.29
N GLY A 75 -10.49 -11.79 -0.33
CA GLY A 75 -9.46 -11.14 0.47
C GLY A 75 -9.91 -10.76 1.88
N ASP A 76 -11.10 -11.16 2.30
CA ASP A 76 -11.55 -10.94 3.67
C ASP A 76 -10.80 -11.85 4.66
N CYS A 77 -10.17 -11.22 5.64
CA CYS A 77 -9.42 -11.87 6.70
C CYS A 77 -10.29 -12.29 7.88
N ASN A 78 -11.56 -11.84 7.96
CA ASN A 78 -12.54 -12.28 8.94
C ASN A 78 -13.99 -12.16 8.43
N ASP A 79 -14.39 -13.15 7.62
CA ASP A 79 -15.73 -13.37 7.03
C ASP A 79 -16.84 -13.70 8.05
N ASN A 80 -16.72 -13.22 9.29
CA ASN A 80 -17.76 -13.25 10.31
C ASN A 80 -17.97 -11.88 10.96
N ASN A 81 -17.30 -10.84 10.47
CA ASN A 81 -17.37 -9.49 10.98
C ASN A 81 -17.31 -8.45 9.85
N SER A 82 -18.47 -7.93 9.48
CA SER A 82 -18.66 -6.96 8.40
C SER A 82 -17.97 -5.59 8.58
N ASN A 83 -17.14 -5.41 9.60
CA ASN A 83 -16.27 -4.25 9.80
C ASN A 83 -14.79 -4.55 9.50
N ILE A 84 -14.46 -5.80 9.16
CA ILE A 84 -13.13 -6.26 8.81
C ILE A 84 -13.22 -6.74 7.37
N TYR A 85 -12.65 -5.98 6.44
CA TYR A 85 -12.68 -6.27 5.01
C TYR A 85 -11.60 -5.49 4.28
N PRO A 86 -11.19 -5.91 3.07
CA PRO A 86 -10.23 -5.18 2.25
C PRO A 86 -10.52 -3.67 2.14
N GLY A 87 -9.66 -2.85 2.74
CA GLY A 87 -9.79 -1.40 2.72
C GLY A 87 -10.76 -0.78 3.74
N ALA A 88 -11.13 -1.52 4.80
CA ALA A 88 -11.84 -0.95 5.96
C ALA A 88 -11.00 0.14 6.67
N ASN A 89 -11.62 0.88 7.58
CA ASN A 89 -10.89 1.87 8.39
C ASN A 89 -10.25 1.19 9.60
N GLU A 90 -8.93 1.31 9.69
CA GLU A 90 -8.13 0.82 10.82
C GLU A 90 -8.43 1.55 12.15
N ILE A 91 -8.43 0.79 13.24
CA ILE A 91 -8.43 1.28 14.62
C ILE A 91 -7.06 1.03 15.23
N ALA A 92 -6.22 2.06 15.16
CA ALA A 92 -4.81 1.91 15.50
C ALA A 92 -4.51 1.30 16.89
N ASN A 93 -3.54 0.38 16.92
CA ASN A 93 -3.03 -0.33 18.09
C ASN A 93 -4.07 -1.20 18.84
N ASN A 94 -5.15 -1.65 18.19
CA ASN A 94 -6.11 -2.55 18.82
C ASN A 94 -5.77 -4.05 18.64
N GLY A 95 -4.76 -4.35 17.82
CA GLY A 95 -4.29 -5.69 17.47
C GLY A 95 -5.12 -6.41 16.40
N ILE A 96 -6.00 -5.69 15.71
CA ILE A 96 -6.89 -6.19 14.65
C ILE A 96 -6.46 -5.53 13.34
N ASP A 97 -6.35 -6.33 12.28
CA ASP A 97 -6.13 -5.89 10.90
C ASP A 97 -7.52 -5.73 10.27
N GLU A 98 -8.11 -4.53 10.37
CA GLU A 98 -9.46 -4.29 9.88
C GLU A 98 -9.49 -4.23 8.35
N ASP A 99 -8.46 -3.68 7.73
CA ASP A 99 -8.40 -3.49 6.28
C ASP A 99 -7.83 -4.69 5.51
N CYS A 100 -7.47 -5.76 6.24
CA CYS A 100 -6.90 -7.02 5.74
C CYS A 100 -5.61 -6.82 4.92
N ASN A 101 -4.82 -5.80 5.23
CA ASN A 101 -3.54 -5.54 4.57
C ASN A 101 -2.37 -6.38 5.13
N GLY A 102 -2.60 -7.13 6.21
CA GLY A 102 -1.63 -7.98 6.89
C GLY A 102 -1.04 -7.38 8.18
N SER A 103 -1.51 -6.21 8.64
CA SER A 103 -1.05 -5.57 9.86
C SER A 103 -2.02 -4.52 10.41
N ASP A 104 -2.19 -4.49 11.74
CA ASP A 104 -2.82 -3.38 12.46
C ASP A 104 -2.02 -2.08 12.28
N LEU A 105 -2.72 -0.97 12.08
CA LEU A 105 -2.15 0.36 12.04
C LEU A 105 -1.55 0.77 13.40
N GLU A 106 -0.25 1.06 13.45
CA GLU A 106 0.35 1.62 14.67
C GLU A 106 0.07 3.14 14.78
N GLU A 107 -0.37 3.62 15.95
CA GLU A 107 -0.61 5.07 16.15
C GLU A 107 0.71 5.84 16.04
N THR A 108 0.74 6.85 15.17
CA THR A 108 1.90 7.72 15.00
C THR A 108 2.14 8.55 16.28
N PRO A 109 3.31 8.42 16.95
CA PRO A 109 3.61 9.19 18.14
C PRO A 109 3.52 10.69 17.87
N SER A 110 2.78 11.42 18.72
CA SER A 110 2.54 12.85 18.53
C SER A 110 2.52 13.66 19.83
N ILE A 111 2.74 14.97 19.68
CA ILE A 111 2.71 15.96 20.77
C ILE A 111 1.76 17.09 20.38
N ASP A 112 0.97 17.56 21.34
CA ASP A 112 0.15 18.77 21.19
C ASP A 112 1.01 20.04 21.32
N TYR A 113 1.00 20.85 20.27
CA TYR A 113 1.56 22.19 20.25
C TYR A 113 0.46 23.22 20.01
N GLY A 114 -0.21 23.62 21.09
CA GLY A 114 -1.20 24.70 21.04
C GLY A 114 -2.54 24.31 20.40
N GLY A 115 -3.01 23.08 20.64
CA GLY A 115 -4.25 22.52 20.10
C GLY A 115 -4.07 21.77 18.79
N LYS A 116 -2.83 21.42 18.42
CA LYS A 116 -2.46 20.78 17.16
C LYS A 116 -1.49 19.65 17.43
N TYR A 117 -1.84 18.43 17.02
CA TYR A 117 -1.05 17.23 17.27
C TYR A 117 -0.05 17.01 16.12
N TRP A 118 1.24 17.14 16.42
CA TRP A 118 2.32 16.94 15.46
C TRP A 118 2.99 15.59 15.69
N ALA A 119 3.23 14.85 14.61
CA ALA A 119 4.08 13.68 14.64
C ALA A 119 5.50 14.05 15.10
N ILE A 120 6.09 13.25 15.98
CA ILE A 120 7.48 13.45 16.46
C ILE A 120 8.50 12.53 15.78
N ILE A 121 8.03 11.74 14.82
CA ILE A 121 8.83 10.91 13.91
C ILE A 121 8.72 11.42 12.48
N ASN A 122 9.71 11.12 11.65
CA ASN A 122 9.67 11.51 10.23
C ASN A 122 8.66 10.60 9.53
N ALA A 123 7.97 11.11 8.51
CA ALA A 123 7.26 10.26 7.58
C ALA A 123 8.26 9.26 6.96
N ASP A 124 7.82 8.02 6.81
CA ASP A 124 8.66 6.92 6.32
C ASP A 124 7.86 5.99 5.41
N HIS A 125 7.20 6.58 4.42
CA HIS A 125 6.38 5.92 3.40
C HIS A 125 7.19 5.57 2.14
N ASP A 126 6.93 4.41 1.55
CA ASP A 126 7.37 4.05 0.20
C ASP A 126 6.21 3.92 -0.80
N THR A 127 4.99 4.16 -0.33
CA THR A 127 3.75 4.24 -1.11
C THR A 127 2.96 5.49 -0.72
N TYR A 128 2.10 5.95 -1.62
CA TYR A 128 1.03 6.89 -1.31
C TYR A 128 -0.10 6.17 -0.56
N ARG A 129 -1.06 6.94 -0.02
CA ARG A 129 -2.21 6.41 0.74
C ARG A 129 -2.99 5.32 -0.01
N ASP A 130 -3.07 5.42 -1.34
CA ASP A 130 -3.77 4.43 -2.19
C ASP A 130 -2.91 3.22 -2.59
N GLY A 131 -1.73 3.05 -1.99
CA GLY A 131 -0.77 2.00 -2.31
C GLY A 131 0.08 2.26 -3.56
N THR A 132 -0.14 3.37 -4.29
CA THR A 132 0.69 3.72 -5.44
C THR A 132 2.15 3.87 -4.98
N PRO A 133 3.14 3.18 -5.59
CA PRO A 133 4.53 3.30 -5.17
C PRO A 133 5.11 4.70 -5.34
N ILE A 134 5.91 5.14 -4.37
CA ILE A 134 6.82 6.28 -4.50
C ILE A 134 8.20 5.69 -4.86
N PRO A 135 8.78 6.01 -6.03
CA PRO A 135 10.07 5.46 -6.43
C PRO A 135 11.24 5.81 -5.50
N GLN A 136 12.04 4.80 -5.15
CA GLN A 136 13.37 5.02 -4.57
C GLN A 136 14.35 5.45 -5.66
N VAL A 137 15.03 6.59 -5.48
CA VAL A 137 16.04 7.07 -6.43
C VAL A 137 17.39 7.25 -5.75
N THR A 138 18.36 6.40 -6.08
CA THR A 138 19.71 6.43 -5.47
C THR A 138 20.73 7.21 -6.30
N GLY A 139 20.52 7.35 -7.61
CA GLY A 139 21.46 8.02 -8.52
C GLY A 139 21.35 9.55 -8.47
N ASN A 140 22.47 10.26 -8.39
CA ASN A 140 22.46 11.73 -8.35
C ASN A 140 21.91 12.35 -9.63
N THR A 141 22.35 11.86 -10.80
CA THR A 141 21.87 12.33 -12.10
C THR A 141 20.39 12.06 -12.30
N GLU A 142 19.91 10.88 -11.91
CA GLU A 142 18.49 10.53 -11.98
C GLU A 142 17.67 11.47 -11.10
N TRP A 143 18.09 11.68 -9.84
CA TRP A 143 17.47 12.60 -8.90
C TRP A 143 17.35 14.01 -9.47
N SER A 144 18.43 14.53 -10.09
CA SER A 144 18.44 15.88 -10.65
C SER A 144 17.49 16.11 -11.83
N ASN A 145 17.01 15.02 -12.45
CA ASN A 145 16.08 15.05 -13.58
C ASN A 145 14.62 14.80 -13.17
N LEU A 146 14.34 14.55 -11.89
CA LEU A 146 13.00 14.23 -11.42
C LEU A 146 12.02 15.39 -11.60
N THR A 147 10.83 15.04 -12.09
CA THR A 147 9.64 15.88 -12.16
C THR A 147 8.46 15.27 -11.38
N THR A 148 8.67 14.07 -10.83
CA THR A 148 7.70 13.29 -10.05
C THR A 148 8.26 12.96 -8.68
N GLY A 149 7.39 12.45 -7.81
CA GLY A 149 7.68 12.07 -6.45
C GLY A 149 8.74 10.98 -6.38
N ALA A 150 9.70 11.16 -5.49
CA ALA A 150 10.70 10.14 -5.19
C ALA A 150 11.17 10.28 -3.75
N TRP A 151 11.73 9.18 -3.23
CA TRP A 151 12.41 9.16 -1.95
C TRP A 151 13.81 8.58 -2.06
N ARG A 152 14.63 8.87 -1.04
CA ARG A 152 15.94 8.25 -0.82
C ARG A 152 16.16 8.04 0.66
N TYR A 153 16.75 6.90 1.06
CA TYR A 153 17.17 6.72 2.45
C TYR A 153 18.09 7.84 2.90
N VAL A 154 17.90 8.29 4.14
CA VAL A 154 18.79 9.24 4.80
C VAL A 154 20.23 8.72 4.81
N ASP A 155 20.41 7.44 5.13
CA ASP A 155 21.69 6.75 5.00
C ASP A 155 21.45 5.41 4.29
N PRO A 156 22.03 5.15 3.11
CA PRO A 156 21.84 3.88 2.40
C PRO A 156 22.35 2.67 3.19
N ASN A 157 23.21 2.86 4.19
CA ASN A 157 23.74 1.81 5.05
C ASN A 157 22.95 1.68 6.37
N ASN A 158 22.03 2.61 6.66
CA ASN A 158 21.23 2.61 7.86
C ASN A 158 19.80 3.11 7.58
N GLN A 159 18.98 2.20 7.09
CA GLN A 159 17.58 2.48 6.71
C GLN A 159 16.71 2.89 7.91
N SER A 160 17.11 2.57 9.15
CA SER A 160 16.39 2.99 10.36
C SER A 160 16.39 4.51 10.59
N LEU A 161 17.21 5.26 9.85
CA LEU A 161 17.19 6.73 9.88
C LEU A 161 16.04 7.33 9.05
N GLY A 162 15.31 6.48 8.32
CA GLY A 162 14.18 6.85 7.48
C GLY A 162 14.58 7.42 6.13
N ARG A 163 13.64 8.15 5.52
CA ARG A 163 13.73 8.61 4.13
C ARG A 163 13.66 10.13 4.03
N PHE A 164 14.28 10.65 2.97
CA PHE A 164 14.07 11.98 2.44
C PHE A 164 13.14 11.92 1.23
N TYR A 165 12.31 12.95 1.07
CA TYR A 165 11.35 13.07 -0.02
C TYR A 165 11.58 14.35 -0.79
N ASN A 166 11.42 14.31 -2.10
CA ASN A 166 11.30 15.53 -2.88
C ASN A 166 9.92 16.18 -2.72
N TYR A 167 9.78 17.44 -3.12
CA TYR A 167 8.50 18.15 -2.99
C TYR A 167 7.39 17.52 -3.84
N TYR A 168 7.75 16.92 -4.98
CA TYR A 168 6.79 16.23 -5.84
C TYR A 168 6.10 15.07 -5.13
N ALA A 169 6.82 14.35 -4.26
CA ALA A 169 6.26 13.26 -3.47
C ALA A 169 5.22 13.77 -2.48
N ILE A 170 5.53 14.80 -1.68
CA ILE A 170 4.54 15.32 -0.72
C ILE A 170 3.33 15.99 -1.40
N LYS A 171 3.51 16.49 -2.63
CA LYS A 171 2.42 17.03 -3.45
C LYS A 171 1.55 15.93 -4.06
N GLY A 172 2.06 14.70 -4.22
CA GLY A 172 1.33 13.61 -4.87
C GLY A 172 1.60 13.40 -6.35
N VAL A 173 2.59 14.08 -6.93
CA VAL A 173 2.88 13.96 -8.37
C VAL A 173 3.57 12.62 -8.63
N HIS A 174 2.85 11.61 -9.10
CA HIS A 174 3.38 10.25 -9.27
C HIS A 174 3.74 9.91 -10.72
N ASP A 175 3.21 10.65 -11.69
CA ASP A 175 3.50 10.51 -13.11
C ASP A 175 3.65 11.88 -13.80
N ASN A 176 3.90 11.88 -15.11
CA ASN A 176 4.01 13.10 -15.91
C ASN A 176 2.72 13.46 -16.67
N ASP A 177 1.62 12.75 -16.40
CA ASP A 177 0.33 13.00 -17.02
C ASP A 177 -0.45 13.98 -16.14
N ALA A 178 -0.55 15.23 -16.61
CA ALA A 178 -1.26 16.28 -15.89
C ALA A 178 -2.77 16.02 -15.72
N SER A 179 -3.33 15.00 -16.37
CA SER A 179 -4.71 14.57 -16.20
C SER A 179 -4.89 13.55 -15.07
N THR A 180 -3.82 12.89 -14.63
CA THR A 180 -3.89 12.00 -13.47
C THR A 180 -3.93 12.85 -12.19
N PRO A 181 -4.92 12.65 -11.30
CA PRO A 181 -4.95 13.35 -10.02
C PRO A 181 -3.69 13.10 -9.19
N ASP A 182 -3.23 14.14 -8.49
CA ASP A 182 -2.19 14.02 -7.48
C ASP A 182 -2.64 13.03 -6.39
N LYS A 183 -1.70 12.23 -5.88
CA LYS A 183 -1.91 11.23 -4.81
C LYS A 183 -1.79 11.84 -3.42
N GLU A 184 -2.40 11.20 -2.44
CA GLU A 184 -2.30 11.63 -1.04
C GLU A 184 -1.04 11.03 -0.40
N PHE A 185 -0.10 11.89 -0.01
CA PHE A 185 1.16 11.46 0.62
C PHE A 185 0.98 10.96 2.06
N ALA A 186 0.19 11.66 2.85
CA ALA A 186 0.01 11.37 4.27
C ALA A 186 -1.04 10.27 4.48
N PRO A 187 -0.92 9.44 5.53
CA PRO A 187 -1.95 8.47 5.92
C PRO A 187 -3.28 9.16 6.29
N SER A 188 -4.35 8.38 6.38
CA SER A 188 -5.67 8.90 6.77
C SER A 188 -5.62 9.60 8.14
N GLY A 189 -6.28 10.75 8.27
CA GLY A 189 -6.29 11.57 9.48
C GLY A 189 -5.03 12.41 9.71
N TRP A 190 -4.11 12.46 8.75
CA TRP A 190 -2.90 13.26 8.79
C TRP A 190 -2.69 14.04 7.49
N HIS A 191 -2.01 15.18 7.59
CA HIS A 191 -1.54 15.94 6.44
C HIS A 191 -0.12 16.47 6.62
N VAL A 192 0.48 16.90 5.51
CA VAL A 192 1.75 17.63 5.51
C VAL A 192 1.48 19.07 5.95
N PRO A 193 2.17 19.60 6.98
CA PRO A 193 1.85 20.90 7.55
C PRO A 193 1.99 22.04 6.56
N THR A 194 1.03 22.96 6.62
CA THR A 194 1.08 24.23 5.90
C THR A 194 2.09 25.19 6.52
N ASP A 195 2.46 26.24 5.76
CA ASP A 195 3.32 27.30 6.26
C ASP A 195 2.73 28.05 7.48
N GLU A 196 1.40 28.17 7.53
CA GLU A 196 0.67 28.78 8.64
C GLU A 196 0.69 27.90 9.90
N GLU A 197 0.64 26.58 9.74
CA GLU A 197 0.74 25.63 10.84
C GLU A 197 2.14 25.57 11.42
N TRP A 198 3.18 25.64 10.59
CA TRP A 198 4.55 25.83 11.07
C TRP A 198 4.70 27.13 11.87
N THR A 199 4.08 28.22 11.41
CA THR A 199 4.08 29.50 12.14
C THR A 199 3.34 29.38 13.48
N SER A 200 2.25 28.61 13.52
CA SER A 200 1.50 28.31 14.74
C SER A 200 2.32 27.46 15.73
N LEU A 201 3.06 26.47 15.23
CA LEU A 201 4.00 25.66 16.01
C LEU A 201 5.10 26.54 16.63
N GLU A 202 5.73 27.41 15.84
CA GLU A 202 6.76 28.35 16.33
C GLU A 202 6.21 29.22 17.48
N SER A 203 5.00 29.75 17.31
CA SER A 203 4.31 30.55 18.34
C SER A 203 4.02 29.74 19.61
N ALA A 204 3.52 28.51 19.46
CA ALA A 204 3.21 27.62 20.58
C ALA A 204 4.47 27.22 21.39
N ILE A 205 5.60 27.00 20.71
CA ILE A 205 6.88 26.68 21.34
C ILE A 205 7.49 27.91 22.03
N GLY A 206 7.43 29.06 21.36
CA GLY A 206 7.92 30.36 21.85
C GLY A 206 9.42 30.43 22.12
N GLY A 207 9.94 31.66 22.26
CA GLY A 207 11.36 31.88 22.56
C GLY A 207 12.27 31.46 21.41
N SER A 208 13.10 30.44 21.62
CA SER A 208 14.07 29.89 20.67
C SER A 208 13.61 28.57 20.06
N PRO A 209 12.65 28.56 19.12
CA PRO A 209 12.06 27.32 18.62
C PRO A 209 13.08 26.40 17.95
N GLY A 210 14.11 26.94 17.29
CA GLY A 210 15.16 26.15 16.65
C GLY A 210 15.90 25.26 17.65
N SER A 211 16.38 25.83 18.76
CA SER A 211 17.06 25.04 19.80
C SER A 211 16.09 24.07 20.49
N LYS A 212 14.89 24.54 20.85
CA LYS A 212 13.90 23.71 21.56
C LYS A 212 13.41 22.51 20.74
N MET A 213 13.40 22.64 19.42
CA MET A 213 13.00 21.57 18.49
C MET A 213 14.17 20.68 18.06
N ALA A 214 15.41 21.18 18.10
CA ALA A 214 16.59 20.43 17.72
C ALA A 214 16.73 19.17 18.57
N SER A 215 17.17 18.06 17.96
CA SER A 215 17.46 16.84 18.70
C SER A 215 18.68 16.99 19.63
N ASN A 216 18.75 16.12 20.64
CA ASN A 216 19.82 16.14 21.65
C ASN A 216 21.18 15.66 21.14
N SER A 217 21.30 15.22 19.89
CA SER A 217 22.56 14.68 19.37
C SER A 217 22.62 14.73 17.85
N GLY A 218 23.80 14.47 17.28
CA GLY A 218 24.04 14.39 15.83
C GLY A 218 24.47 15.70 15.19
N TRP A 219 24.42 16.82 15.92
CA TRP A 219 24.85 18.12 15.43
C TRP A 219 26.37 18.29 15.47
N VAL A 220 26.92 19.02 14.51
CA VAL A 220 28.33 19.44 14.51
C VAL A 220 28.59 20.52 15.58
N SER A 221 29.85 20.67 15.98
CA SER A 221 30.27 21.70 16.95
C SER A 221 30.07 23.13 16.43
N GLY A 222 29.51 24.03 17.25
CA GLY A 222 29.22 25.44 16.90
C GLY A 222 28.84 26.32 18.10
N ALA A 223 28.28 27.52 17.88
CA ALA A 223 27.38 28.13 18.87
C ALA A 223 25.94 27.78 18.45
N GLY A 224 24.89 28.09 19.22
CA GLY A 224 23.50 27.99 18.72
C GLY A 224 22.90 26.59 18.44
N ALA A 225 21.69 26.57 17.87
CA ALA A 225 20.75 25.43 17.92
C ALA A 225 21.36 24.11 17.49
N GLY A 226 20.98 23.01 18.15
CA GLY A 226 21.51 21.71 17.80
C GLY A 226 22.87 21.45 18.43
N ASN A 227 23.78 22.42 18.43
CA ASN A 227 25.04 22.27 19.14
C ASN A 227 24.92 22.46 20.67
N ASN A 228 23.91 23.19 21.16
CA ASN A 228 23.66 23.35 22.59
C ASN A 228 22.81 22.20 23.16
N GLN A 229 23.39 20.99 23.23
CA GLN A 229 22.66 19.76 23.56
C GLN A 229 21.93 19.77 24.92
N GLU A 230 22.36 20.59 25.88
CA GLU A 230 21.70 20.71 27.19
C GLU A 230 20.33 21.41 27.12
N ASN A 231 20.12 22.25 26.11
CA ASN A 231 18.89 23.04 25.92
C ASN A 231 18.03 22.53 24.76
N ASN A 232 18.55 21.55 24.02
CA ASN A 232 17.87 20.96 22.89
C ASN A 232 16.67 20.12 23.30
N ASN A 233 15.77 19.95 22.33
CA ASN A 233 14.62 19.05 22.38
C ASN A 233 13.67 19.26 23.57
N SER A 234 13.71 20.43 24.21
CA SER A 234 12.79 20.75 25.31
C SER A 234 11.33 20.86 24.85
N SER A 235 11.07 20.98 23.55
CA SER A 235 9.71 20.87 22.99
C SER A 235 9.27 19.43 22.72
N GLY A 236 10.20 18.47 22.62
CA GLY A 236 9.91 17.08 22.23
C GLY A 236 9.86 16.81 20.72
N PHE A 237 10.06 17.83 19.87
CA PHE A 237 9.96 17.71 18.41
C PHE A 237 11.05 16.84 17.76
N ASN A 238 12.22 16.77 18.40
CA ASN A 238 13.36 15.89 18.06
C ASN A 238 13.85 16.01 16.61
N GLY A 239 14.04 17.24 16.11
CA GLY A 239 14.55 17.53 14.78
C GLY A 239 15.98 17.01 14.57
N LYS A 240 16.14 15.97 13.75
CA LYS A 240 17.42 15.32 13.48
C LYS A 240 18.20 16.04 12.39
N PRO A 241 19.50 16.32 12.58
CA PRO A 241 20.29 17.07 11.62
C PRO A 241 20.82 16.20 10.48
N TYR A 242 19.93 15.52 9.78
CA TYR A 242 20.33 14.60 8.71
C TYR A 242 20.73 15.30 7.42
N GLY A 243 20.56 16.62 7.33
CA GLY A 243 20.86 17.37 6.12
C GLY A 243 19.77 17.22 5.07
N TYR A 244 20.19 17.13 3.80
CA TYR A 244 19.29 17.10 2.65
C TYR A 244 19.92 16.42 1.45
N ILE A 245 19.08 16.00 0.50
CA ILE A 245 19.51 15.73 -0.88
C ILE A 245 19.39 17.02 -1.70
N SER A 246 20.47 17.49 -2.30
CA SER A 246 20.46 18.70 -3.13
C SER A 246 19.67 18.47 -4.43
N ALA A 247 19.28 19.53 -5.13
CA ALA A 247 18.71 19.41 -6.47
C ALA A 247 19.63 18.68 -7.47
N GLY A 248 20.95 18.66 -7.24
CA GLY A 248 21.91 17.86 -8.01
C GLY A 248 22.01 16.40 -7.59
N GLY A 249 21.28 15.99 -6.54
CA GLY A 249 21.23 14.63 -6.01
C GLY A 249 22.31 14.30 -4.98
N SER A 250 23.21 15.21 -4.61
CA SER A 250 24.21 14.97 -3.56
C SER A 250 23.58 15.08 -2.17
N HIS A 251 24.02 14.24 -1.23
CA HIS A 251 23.63 14.36 0.18
C HIS A 251 24.59 15.30 0.90
N ASP A 252 24.07 16.44 1.36
CA ASP A 252 24.83 17.51 1.98
C ASP A 252 24.22 17.94 3.33
N GLY A 253 24.95 18.73 4.11
CA GLY A 253 24.42 19.34 5.34
C GLY A 253 24.26 18.40 6.53
N TRP A 254 24.84 17.20 6.50
CA TRP A 254 24.85 16.27 7.62
C TRP A 254 25.40 16.91 8.90
N GLY A 255 24.66 16.77 10.00
CA GLY A 255 24.95 17.37 11.29
C GLY A 255 24.75 18.89 11.35
N GLN A 256 24.39 19.55 10.24
CA GLN A 256 24.26 21.00 10.15
C GLN A 256 22.81 21.47 10.04
N PHE A 257 21.94 20.67 9.43
CA PHE A 257 20.56 21.06 9.13
C PHE A 257 19.57 19.95 9.47
N ALA A 258 18.50 20.32 10.16
CA ALA A 258 17.24 19.55 10.17
C ALA A 258 16.23 20.32 9.30
N ILE A 259 15.82 19.75 8.17
CA ILE A 259 15.00 20.44 7.16
C ILE A 259 13.70 19.68 6.94
N PHE A 260 12.59 20.43 6.89
CA PHE A 260 11.24 19.89 6.75
C PHE A 260 10.46 20.62 5.67
N TRP A 261 9.80 19.86 4.80
CA TRP A 261 8.90 20.44 3.83
C TRP A 261 7.65 21.08 4.48
N THR A 262 7.11 22.06 3.76
CA THR A 262 5.76 22.58 3.99
C THR A 262 4.91 22.30 2.75
N TYR A 263 3.59 22.18 2.89
CA TYR A 263 2.69 22.07 1.76
C TYR A 263 1.36 22.76 2.04
N THR A 264 0.92 23.62 1.11
CA THR A 264 -0.40 24.24 1.15
C THR A 264 -1.09 24.03 -0.19
N ALA A 265 -2.18 23.28 -0.20
CA ALA A 265 -2.97 23.03 -1.40
C ALA A 265 -3.51 24.34 -2.01
N GLY A 266 -3.51 24.43 -3.34
CA GLY A 266 -4.12 25.55 -4.08
C GLY A 266 -3.38 26.89 -4.01
N THR A 267 -2.33 27.02 -3.18
CA THR A 267 -1.47 28.20 -3.22
C THR A 267 -0.44 28.00 -4.32
N ILE A 268 -0.53 28.84 -5.36
CA ILE A 268 0.60 29.03 -6.26
C ILE A 268 1.66 29.71 -5.39
N ASP A 269 2.76 29.01 -5.12
CA ASP A 269 3.91 29.58 -4.39
C ASP A 269 4.45 30.74 -5.24
N PHE A 270 3.91 31.94 -5.02
CA PHE A 270 4.11 33.11 -5.88
C PHE A 270 5.49 33.75 -5.70
N THR A 271 6.39 33.13 -4.95
CA THR A 271 7.73 33.64 -4.72
C THR A 271 8.75 32.76 -5.39
N TYR A 272 9.28 33.27 -6.51
CA TYR A 272 10.44 32.78 -7.27
C TYR A 272 10.15 31.55 -8.13
N THR A 273 11.03 31.31 -9.11
CA THR A 273 10.75 30.55 -10.35
C THR A 273 9.89 29.31 -10.08
N GLY A 274 8.86 29.00 -10.91
CA GLY A 274 7.80 28.00 -10.61
C GLY A 274 8.23 26.57 -10.21
N ASN A 275 9.53 26.34 -10.09
CA ASN A 275 10.19 25.14 -9.60
C ASN A 275 10.54 25.19 -8.10
N GLU A 276 10.25 26.26 -7.35
CA GLU A 276 10.61 26.36 -5.92
C GLU A 276 9.44 26.08 -4.97
N ALA A 277 9.75 25.64 -3.74
CA ALA A 277 8.80 25.37 -2.67
C ALA A 277 9.36 25.76 -1.30
N ILE A 278 8.46 26.14 -0.38
CA ILE A 278 8.77 26.53 0.99
C ILE A 278 9.14 25.33 1.87
N TYR A 279 10.16 25.52 2.71
CA TYR A 279 10.57 24.60 3.76
C TYR A 279 10.92 25.35 5.05
N ARG A 280 10.96 24.61 6.16
CA ARG A 280 11.46 25.08 7.46
C ARG A 280 12.76 24.36 7.79
N TYR A 281 13.69 25.05 8.44
CA TYR A 281 14.92 24.40 8.91
C TYR A 281 15.43 24.92 10.24
N ILE A 282 16.09 24.03 10.95
CA ILE A 282 16.92 24.30 12.12
C ILE A 282 18.37 24.22 11.67
N TYR A 283 19.18 25.22 12.02
CA TYR A 283 20.60 25.29 11.67
C TYR A 283 21.48 25.19 12.89
N TYR A 284 22.63 24.53 12.77
CA TYR A 284 23.49 24.22 13.91
C TYR A 284 23.99 25.46 14.71
N ASP A 285 23.91 26.65 14.10
CA ASP A 285 24.36 27.93 14.67
C ASP A 285 23.26 29.00 14.70
N ASN A 286 21.98 28.58 14.79
CA ASN A 286 20.87 29.52 14.91
C ASN A 286 19.71 28.97 15.75
N ASP A 287 19.38 29.67 16.83
CA ASP A 287 18.34 29.30 17.80
C ASP A 287 16.90 29.42 17.30
N ASN A 288 16.69 29.96 16.10
CA ASN A 288 15.37 30.11 15.49
C ASN A 288 15.05 28.98 14.50
N LEU A 289 13.75 28.72 14.31
CA LEU A 289 13.27 27.98 13.15
C LEU A 289 13.22 28.96 11.98
N ILE A 290 13.83 28.61 10.86
CA ILE A 290 13.97 29.52 9.72
C ILE A 290 13.12 29.03 8.56
N ARG A 291 12.39 29.97 7.96
CA ARG A 291 11.64 29.77 6.72
C ARG A 291 12.48 30.14 5.51
N ASN A 292 12.46 29.31 4.48
CA ASN A 292 13.09 29.62 3.20
C ASN A 292 12.41 28.83 2.07
N HIS A 293 12.89 28.98 0.84
CA HIS A 293 12.40 28.26 -0.34
C HIS A 293 13.56 27.83 -1.24
N TRP A 294 13.43 26.65 -1.84
CA TRP A 294 14.41 26.09 -2.80
C TRP A 294 13.69 25.22 -3.83
N ASP A 295 14.45 24.77 -4.82
CA ASP A 295 13.97 23.89 -5.88
C ASP A 295 13.26 22.64 -5.31
N LYS A 296 12.12 22.30 -5.91
CA LYS A 296 11.24 21.17 -5.56
C LYS A 296 11.93 19.81 -5.63
N LYS A 297 13.08 19.73 -6.31
CA LYS A 297 13.90 18.52 -6.39
C LYS A 297 14.73 18.25 -5.15
N PHE A 298 14.91 19.19 -4.23
CA PHE A 298 15.62 18.87 -2.99
C PHE A 298 14.91 17.74 -2.25
N GLY A 299 15.66 16.92 -1.50
CA GLY A 299 15.11 15.87 -0.64
C GLY A 299 15.20 16.28 0.82
N PHE A 300 14.07 16.43 1.51
CA PHE A 300 14.01 16.80 2.93
C PHE A 300 13.21 15.80 3.74
N SER A 301 13.32 15.91 5.07
CA SER A 301 12.43 15.18 5.97
C SER A 301 11.01 15.73 5.86
N VAL A 302 10.03 14.93 6.27
CA VAL A 302 8.63 15.35 6.32
C VAL A 302 8.09 15.04 7.71
N ARG A 303 7.43 16.03 8.31
CA ARG A 303 6.66 15.89 9.54
C ARG A 303 5.18 15.96 9.17
N LEU A 304 4.34 15.31 9.95
CA LEU A 304 2.90 15.27 9.74
C LEU A 304 2.16 15.90 10.92
N ILE A 305 0.97 16.40 10.66
CA ILE A 305 0.06 16.97 11.64
C ILE A 305 -1.30 16.28 11.49
N LYS A 306 -1.97 16.03 12.62
CA LYS A 306 -3.29 15.38 12.65
C LYS A 306 -4.39 16.36 12.20
N ASP A 307 -5.35 15.87 11.42
CA ASP A 307 -6.49 16.63 10.90
C ASP A 307 -7.42 17.19 12.00
#